data_AF-A0A6J7AYL7-F1
#
_entry.id   AF-A0A6J7AYL7-F1
#
_cell.length_a   1.000
_cell.length_b   1.000
_cell.length_c   1.000
_cell.angle_alpha   90.00
_cell.angle_beta   90.00
_cell.angle_gamma   90.00
#
_symmetry.space_group_name_H-M   'P 1'
#
loop_
_entity.id
_entity.type
_entity.pdbx_description
1 polymer ?
#
loop_
_entity_poly.entity_id
_entity_poly.type
_entity_poly.pdbx_seq_one_letter_code
_entity_poly.pdbx_strand_id
1 'polypeptide(L)'
;MTDDADIRMAQSMMDYIFRRLALDYLPFESRSAMGLYTSSERQRALDTGEYTPDSSDPSAIKEIVAAAAQSASFKPVAKAPVQVKIESAPSDHEVGSSMELFEKMSGVKSDAPLCMTCGVKMRMAGSCFVCEGCGNTSGCS
;
A
#
# COMPACT_ATOMS: atom_id res chain seq x y z
N MET A 1 -6.61 -3.22 15.54
CA MET A 1 -5.63 -3.71 16.53
C MET A 1 -5.25 -5.12 16.13
N THR A 2 -3.95 -5.42 16.09
CA THR A 2 -3.38 -6.68 15.63
C THR A 2 -2.58 -7.32 16.77
N ASP A 3 -2.48 -8.65 16.75
CA ASP A 3 -1.80 -9.43 17.80
C ASP A 3 -0.26 -9.46 17.64
N ASP A 4 0.26 -8.95 16.53
CA ASP A 4 1.70 -8.80 16.28
C ASP A 4 2.29 -7.65 17.13
N ALA A 5 3.30 -7.96 17.94
CA ALA A 5 3.96 -6.99 18.82
C ALA A 5 4.69 -5.89 18.04
N ASP A 6 5.21 -6.20 16.85
CA ASP A 6 5.92 -5.24 16.00
C ASP A 6 4.96 -4.36 15.19
N ILE A 7 3.77 -4.88 14.88
CA ILE A 7 2.74 -4.15 14.13
C ILE A 7 1.43 -4.26 14.91
N ARG A 8 1.23 -3.43 15.94
CA ARG A 8 0.01 -3.47 16.77
C ARG A 8 -1.19 -2.74 16.15
N MET A 9 -0.90 -1.77 15.28
CA MET A 9 -1.88 -0.88 14.63
C MET A 9 -1.60 -0.83 13.12
N ALA A 10 -2.46 -1.51 12.36
CA ALA A 10 -2.52 -1.44 10.90
C ALA A 10 -3.83 -0.79 10.44
N GLN A 11 -3.78 -0.04 9.33
CA GLN A 11 -4.95 0.65 8.78
C GLN A 11 -5.78 -0.22 7.83
N SER A 12 -5.17 -1.25 7.25
CA SER A 12 -5.82 -2.23 6.39
C SER A 12 -5.08 -3.58 6.43
N MET A 13 -5.68 -4.62 5.86
CA MET A 13 -5.02 -5.92 5.70
C MET A 13 -3.76 -5.81 4.83
N MET A 14 -3.81 -5.04 3.75
CA MET A 14 -2.67 -4.84 2.86
C MET A 14 -1.51 -4.14 3.57
N ASP A 15 -1.82 -3.11 4.37
CA ASP A 15 -0.84 -2.39 5.17
C ASP A 15 -0.13 -3.31 6.17
N TYR A 16 -0.87 -4.20 6.84
CA TYR A 16 -0.29 -5.22 7.70
C TYR A 16 0.66 -6.16 6.93
N ILE A 17 0.23 -6.69 5.78
CA ILE A 17 1.03 -7.60 4.96
C ILE A 17 2.33 -6.92 4.52
N PHE A 18 2.28 -5.70 3.99
CA PHE A 18 3.48 -5.01 3.52
C PHE A 18 4.47 -4.70 4.63
N ARG A 19 3.98 -4.24 5.80
CA ARG A 19 4.86 -3.99 6.95
C ARG A 19 5.48 -5.28 7.47
N ARG A 20 4.73 -6.38 7.49
CA ARG A 20 5.24 -7.68 7.92
C ARG A 20 6.32 -8.20 6.97
N LEU A 21 6.06 -8.14 5.66
CA LEU A 21 7.04 -8.50 4.63
C LEU A 21 8.29 -7.61 4.70
N ALA A 22 8.14 -6.32 4.99
CA ALA A 22 9.28 -5.42 5.14
C ALA A 22 10.14 -5.78 6.35
N LEU A 23 9.53 -6.14 7.48
CA LEU A 23 10.27 -6.61 8.67
C LEU A 23 10.96 -7.96 8.43
N ASP A 24 10.33 -8.86 7.67
CA ASP A 24 10.87 -10.20 7.43
C ASP A 24 11.97 -10.25 6.36
N TYR A 25 11.96 -9.33 5.37
CA TYR A 25 12.80 -9.45 4.18
C TYR A 25 13.67 -8.24 3.84
N LEU A 26 13.38 -7.04 4.38
CA LEU A 26 14.14 -5.83 4.05
C LEU A 26 15.25 -5.58 5.09
N PRO A 27 16.45 -5.14 4.65
CA PRO A 27 17.52 -4.80 5.59
C PRO A 27 17.17 -3.53 6.38
N PHE A 28 17.81 -3.38 7.55
CA PHE A 28 17.61 -2.26 8.48
C PHE A 28 17.58 -0.89 7.80
N GLU A 29 18.56 -0.60 6.95
CA GLU A 29 18.64 0.69 6.24
C GLU A 29 17.42 0.98 5.36
N SER A 30 16.88 -0.04 4.68
CA SER A 30 15.72 0.14 3.82
C SER A 30 14.42 0.29 4.61
N ARG A 31 14.28 -0.44 5.73
CA ARG A 31 13.10 -0.35 6.59
C ARG A 31 13.09 0.92 7.43
N SER A 32 14.24 1.37 7.93
CA SER A 32 14.39 2.62 8.68
C SER A 32 14.04 3.85 7.82
N ALA A 33 14.42 3.85 6.54
CA ALA A 33 14.03 4.89 5.58
C ALA A 33 12.51 5.00 5.38
N MET A 34 11.76 3.92 5.63
CA MET A 34 10.29 3.89 5.60
C MET A 34 9.65 4.06 7.00
N GLY A 35 10.46 4.29 8.04
CA GLY A 35 9.99 4.41 9.42
C GLY A 35 9.47 3.10 10.02
N LEU A 36 9.90 1.96 9.48
CA LEU A 36 9.50 0.63 9.95
C LEU A 36 10.55 0.08 10.91
N TYR A 37 10.15 -0.08 12.17
CA TYR A 37 10.99 -0.54 13.26
C TYR A 37 10.27 -1.64 14.05
N THR A 38 11.05 -2.58 14.58
CA THR A 38 10.53 -3.60 15.49
C THR A 38 10.14 -2.97 16.84
N SER A 39 9.45 -3.75 17.67
CA SER A 39 9.14 -3.38 19.05
C SER A 39 10.41 -3.17 19.89
N SER A 40 11.41 -4.05 19.74
CA SER A 40 12.72 -3.94 20.41
C SER A 40 13.48 -2.68 20.01
N GLU A 41 13.52 -2.35 18.72
CA GLU A 41 14.21 -1.16 18.22
C GLU A 41 13.56 0.13 18.69
N ARG A 42 12.22 0.18 18.74
CA ARG A 42 11.51 1.32 19.31
C ARG A 42 11.76 1.47 20.80
N GLN A 43 11.80 0.37 21.55
CA GLN A 43 12.15 0.43 22.97
C GLN A 43 13.57 0.97 23.16
N ARG A 44 14.54 0.45 22.40
CA ARG A 44 15.92 0.93 22.45
C ARG A 44 16.02 2.41 22.09
N ALA A 45 15.33 2.87 21.05
CA ALA A 45 15.35 4.28 20.67
C ALA A 45 14.77 5.20 21.76
N LEU A 46 13.82 4.71 22.58
CA LEU A 46 13.34 5.45 23.75
C LEU A 46 14.40 5.52 24.87
N ASP A 47 15.20 4.46 25.02
CA ASP A 47 16.25 4.38 26.05
C ASP A 47 17.54 5.12 25.65
N THR A 48 17.97 5.02 24.39
CA THR A 48 19.25 5.52 23.88
C THR A 48 19.12 6.78 23.02
N GLY A 49 17.93 7.10 22.53
CA GLY A 49 17.67 8.22 21.63
C GLY A 49 17.96 7.94 20.15
N GLU A 50 18.42 6.74 19.78
CA GLU A 50 18.81 6.41 18.40
C GLU A 50 18.32 5.02 17.98
N TYR A 51 17.90 4.92 16.71
CA TYR A 51 17.46 3.65 16.11
C TYR A 51 18.68 2.89 15.58
N THR A 52 18.95 1.73 16.17
CA THR A 52 20.07 0.85 15.77
C THR A 52 19.54 -0.53 15.38
N PRO A 53 20.14 -1.21 14.38
CA PRO A 53 19.74 -2.57 14.01
C PRO A 53 19.93 -3.55 15.17
N ASP A 54 19.03 -4.52 15.28
CA ASP A 54 19.21 -5.65 16.19
C ASP A 54 20.26 -6.63 15.64
N SER A 55 21.12 -7.15 16.54
CA SER A 55 22.22 -8.06 16.19
C SER A 55 21.76 -9.42 15.66
N SER A 56 20.45 -9.68 15.64
CA SER A 56 19.81 -10.89 15.11
C SER A 56 19.35 -10.75 13.65
N ASP A 57 19.61 -9.63 12.98
CA ASP A 57 19.19 -9.40 11.60
C ASP A 57 19.99 -10.31 10.64
N PRO A 58 19.34 -11.27 9.93
CA PRO A 58 20.03 -12.19 9.03
C PRO A 58 20.65 -11.48 7.81
N SER A 59 20.26 -10.22 7.55
CA SER A 59 20.85 -9.39 6.49
C SER A 59 22.18 -8.76 6.89
N ALA A 60 22.41 -8.50 8.18
CA ALA A 60 23.74 -8.09 8.67
C ALA A 60 24.77 -9.20 8.36
N ILE A 61 24.38 -10.47 8.48
CA ILE A 61 25.24 -11.61 8.12
C ILE A 61 25.50 -11.67 6.61
N LYS A 62 24.51 -11.33 5.77
CA LYS A 62 24.67 -11.28 4.31
C LYS A 62 25.58 -10.15 3.83
N GLU A 63 25.54 -8.98 4.46
CA GLU A 63 26.44 -7.87 4.11
C GLU A 63 27.90 -8.17 4.47
N ILE A 64 28.17 -8.85 5.60
CA ILE A 64 29.53 -9.26 5.95
C ILE A 64 30.07 -10.32 4.97
N VAL A 65 29.21 -11.26 4.52
CA VAL A 65 29.59 -12.30 3.55
C VAL A 65 29.69 -11.76 2.12
N ALA A 66 28.86 -10.77 1.75
CA ALA A 66 28.94 -10.09 0.46
C ALA A 66 30.13 -9.14 0.35
N ALA A 67 30.56 -8.51 1.45
CA ALA A 67 31.76 -7.68 1.49
C ALA A 67 33.05 -8.50 1.35
N ALA A 68 33.09 -9.73 1.89
CA ALA A 68 34.22 -10.66 1.72
C ALA A 68 34.32 -11.27 0.31
N ALA A 69 33.21 -11.36 -0.43
CA ALA A 69 33.17 -11.94 -1.78
C ALA A 69 33.46 -10.92 -2.91
N GLN A 70 33.41 -9.62 -2.62
CA GLN A 70 33.62 -8.56 -3.64
C GLN A 70 35.10 -8.26 -3.95
N SER A 71 36.04 -8.96 -3.31
CA SER A 71 37.49 -8.79 -3.57
C SER A 71 38.04 -9.72 -4.67
N ALA A 72 37.22 -10.58 -5.29
CA ALA A 72 37.71 -11.53 -6.29
C ALA A 72 36.88 -11.51 -7.60
N SER A 73 37.40 -10.76 -8.57
CA SER A 73 37.31 -10.99 -10.01
C SER A 73 35.96 -10.79 -10.73
N PHE A 74 35.92 -9.70 -11.49
CA PHE A 74 35.04 -9.46 -12.62
C PHE A 74 35.12 -10.59 -13.68
N LYS A 75 33.96 -11.11 -14.10
CA LYS A 75 33.70 -11.66 -15.45
C LYS A 75 32.24 -11.38 -15.82
N PRO A 76 31.95 -10.64 -16.90
CA PRO A 76 30.57 -10.43 -17.32
C PRO A 76 30.10 -11.64 -18.13
N VAL A 77 28.96 -12.24 -17.75
CA VAL A 77 28.23 -13.19 -18.60
C VAL A 77 26.87 -12.57 -18.92
N ALA A 78 26.69 -12.31 -20.22
CA ALA A 78 25.48 -11.80 -20.83
C ALA A 78 24.28 -12.73 -20.57
N LYS A 79 23.14 -12.14 -20.21
CA LYS A 79 21.82 -12.79 -20.28
C LYS A 79 20.92 -11.98 -21.20
N ALA A 80 20.40 -12.67 -22.22
CA ALA A 80 19.46 -12.16 -23.21
C ALA A 80 18.13 -11.72 -22.57
N PRO A 81 17.47 -10.67 -23.10
CA PRO A 81 16.18 -10.22 -22.59
C PRO A 81 15.05 -11.11 -23.11
N VAL A 82 14.28 -11.71 -22.20
CA VAL A 82 12.96 -12.28 -22.49
C VAL A 82 11.93 -11.17 -22.38
N GLN A 83 11.27 -10.85 -23.49
CA GLN A 83 10.20 -9.86 -23.56
C GLN A 83 8.89 -10.47 -23.05
N VAL A 84 8.38 -9.98 -21.92
CA VAL A 84 7.01 -10.29 -21.47
C VAL A 84 6.10 -9.21 -22.05
N LYS A 85 5.30 -9.61 -23.05
CA LYS A 85 4.27 -8.77 -23.66
C LYS A 85 3.08 -8.71 -22.69
N ILE A 86 2.92 -7.55 -22.06
CA ILE A 86 1.76 -7.25 -21.20
C ILE A 86 0.66 -6.75 -22.13
N GLU A 87 -0.29 -7.62 -22.47
CA GLU A 87 -1.54 -7.17 -23.09
C GLU A 87 -2.39 -6.47 -22.03
N SER A 88 -2.73 -5.22 -22.31
CA SER A 88 -3.62 -4.38 -21.51
C SER A 88 -5.05 -4.94 -21.59
N ALA A 89 -5.62 -5.27 -20.43
CA ALA A 89 -7.04 -5.57 -20.30
C ALA A 89 -7.89 -4.37 -20.77
N PRO A 90 -9.07 -4.60 -21.36
CA PRO A 90 -9.94 -3.53 -21.81
C PRO A 90 -10.46 -2.73 -20.61
N SER A 91 -10.08 -1.45 -20.56
CA SER A 91 -10.64 -0.48 -19.64
C SER A 91 -11.98 -0.01 -20.22
N ASP A 92 -13.07 -0.70 -19.89
CA ASP A 92 -14.41 -0.17 -20.10
C ASP A 92 -14.61 1.02 -19.13
N HIS A 93 -14.14 2.20 -19.57
CA HIS A 93 -14.20 3.49 -18.88
C HIS A 93 -15.64 4.07 -18.79
N GLU A 94 -16.64 3.23 -18.58
CA GLU A 94 -18.04 3.64 -18.40
C GLU A 94 -18.41 3.79 -16.91
N VAL A 95 -17.48 4.27 -16.08
CA VAL A 95 -17.73 4.51 -14.67
C VAL A 95 -17.38 5.95 -14.39
N GLY A 96 -18.38 6.83 -14.53
CA GLY A 96 -18.24 8.26 -14.27
C GLY A 96 -18.43 8.66 -12.80
N SER A 97 -18.92 7.75 -11.96
CA SER A 97 -19.07 7.97 -10.51
C SER A 97 -18.94 6.64 -9.76
N SER A 98 -18.61 6.70 -8.46
CA SER A 98 -18.60 5.47 -7.63
C SER A 98 -19.97 4.79 -7.51
N MET A 99 -21.06 5.51 -7.79
CA MET A 99 -22.40 4.93 -7.83
C MET A 99 -22.60 4.06 -9.05
N GLU A 100 -22.17 4.50 -10.22
CA GLU A 100 -22.17 3.66 -11.42
C GLU A 100 -21.28 2.41 -11.22
N LEU A 101 -20.16 2.55 -10.48
CA LEU A 101 -19.33 1.41 -10.10
C LEU A 101 -20.08 0.44 -9.18
N PHE A 102 -20.78 0.99 -8.18
CA PHE A 102 -21.54 0.20 -7.23
C PHE A 102 -22.71 -0.52 -7.89
N GLU A 103 -23.39 0.10 -8.86
CA GLU A 103 -24.46 -0.55 -9.64
C GLU A 103 -23.91 -1.70 -10.48
N LYS A 104 -22.75 -1.51 -11.13
CA LYS A 104 -22.09 -2.58 -11.88
C LYS A 104 -21.63 -3.74 -11.00
N MET A 105 -21.15 -3.44 -9.78
CA MET A 105 -20.63 -4.46 -8.87
C MET A 105 -21.73 -5.17 -8.08
N SER A 106 -22.78 -4.46 -7.67
CA SER A 106 -23.86 -4.99 -6.82
C SER A 106 -25.11 -5.41 -7.60
N GLY A 107 -25.24 -5.01 -8.86
CA GLY A 107 -26.43 -5.26 -9.69
C GLY A 107 -27.68 -4.50 -9.23
N VAL A 108 -27.59 -3.69 -8.17
CA VAL A 108 -28.71 -2.90 -7.64
C VAL A 108 -28.70 -1.54 -8.33
N LYS A 109 -29.75 -1.23 -9.09
CA LYS A 109 -29.94 0.10 -9.68
C LYS A 109 -30.33 1.09 -8.59
N SER A 110 -29.53 2.12 -8.41
CA SER A 110 -29.77 3.25 -7.51
C SER A 110 -30.65 4.28 -8.22
N ASP A 111 -31.75 4.67 -7.59
CA ASP A 111 -32.69 5.71 -8.06
C ASP A 111 -32.17 7.15 -7.79
N ALA A 112 -30.85 7.30 -7.61
CA ALA A 112 -30.26 8.58 -7.30
C ALA A 112 -30.26 9.52 -8.52
N PRO A 113 -30.68 10.79 -8.36
CA PRO A 113 -30.70 11.75 -9.46
C PRO A 113 -29.27 12.09 -9.93
N LEU A 114 -29.16 12.55 -11.18
CA LEU A 114 -27.94 13.18 -11.68
C LEU A 114 -27.77 14.55 -11.02
N CYS A 115 -26.53 14.92 -10.72
CA CYS A 115 -26.27 16.23 -10.17
C CYS A 115 -26.44 17.32 -11.22
N MET A 116 -27.17 18.37 -10.87
CA MET A 116 -27.45 19.50 -11.77
C MET A 116 -26.23 20.38 -12.08
N THR A 117 -25.13 20.21 -11.34
CA THR A 117 -23.90 21.01 -11.52
C THR A 117 -22.83 20.25 -12.30
N CYS A 118 -22.62 18.98 -11.97
CA CYS A 118 -21.51 18.16 -12.47
C CYS A 118 -21.98 17.05 -13.45
N GLY A 119 -23.29 16.79 -13.57
CA GLY A 119 -23.87 15.75 -14.41
C GLY A 119 -23.63 14.31 -13.94
N VAL A 120 -22.77 14.08 -12.95
CA VAL A 120 -22.50 12.73 -12.41
C VAL A 120 -23.65 12.26 -11.52
N LYS A 121 -23.87 10.94 -11.48
CA LYS A 121 -24.87 10.32 -10.61
C LYS A 121 -24.52 10.52 -9.14
N MET A 122 -25.47 11.01 -8.36
CA MET A 122 -25.23 11.30 -6.94
C MET A 122 -25.27 10.02 -6.12
N ARG A 123 -24.55 10.01 -4.98
CA ARG A 123 -24.61 8.93 -3.99
C ARG A 123 -25.63 9.25 -2.91
N MET A 124 -26.43 8.27 -2.50
CA MET A 124 -27.30 8.41 -1.32
C MET A 124 -26.47 8.43 -0.02
N ALA A 125 -26.70 9.45 0.80
CA ALA A 125 -26.09 9.67 2.10
C ALA A 125 -27.20 9.91 3.14
N GLY A 126 -27.83 8.82 3.58
CA GLY A 126 -28.98 8.89 4.48
C GLY A 126 -30.22 9.43 3.76
N SER A 127 -30.79 10.54 4.26
CA SER A 127 -31.90 11.23 3.59
C SER A 127 -31.45 12.13 2.43
N CYS A 128 -30.15 12.42 2.33
CA CYS A 128 -29.59 13.29 1.29
C CYS A 128 -28.95 12.50 0.14
N PHE A 129 -28.62 13.20 -0.94
CA PHE A 129 -27.72 12.78 -2.01
C PHE A 129 -26.51 13.71 -2.10
N VAL A 130 -25.33 13.17 -2.44
CA VAL A 130 -24.06 13.90 -2.54
C VAL A 130 -23.40 13.65 -3.91
N CYS A 131 -23.02 14.70 -4.66
CA CYS A 131 -22.17 14.58 -5.87
C CYS A 131 -20.70 14.48 -5.45
N GLU A 132 -20.03 13.41 -5.85
CA GLU A 132 -18.58 13.26 -5.63
C GLU A 132 -17.72 14.14 -6.52
N GLY A 133 -18.23 14.49 -7.71
CA GLY A 133 -17.49 15.29 -8.69
C GLY A 133 -17.38 16.78 -8.32
N CYS A 134 -18.37 17.34 -7.62
CA CYS A 134 -18.40 18.77 -7.27
C CYS A 134 -18.80 19.08 -5.81
N GLY A 135 -19.11 18.06 -5.00
CA GLY A 135 -19.45 18.25 -3.58
C GLY A 135 -20.86 18.81 -3.31
N ASN A 136 -21.69 19.01 -4.32
CA ASN A 136 -23.05 19.53 -4.13
C ASN A 136 -23.97 18.46 -3.51
N THR A 137 -24.89 18.88 -2.63
CA THR A 137 -25.83 18.00 -1.91
C THR A 137 -27.28 18.34 -2.25
N SER A 138 -28.15 17.34 -2.37
CA SER A 138 -29.59 17.52 -2.65
C SER A 138 -30.44 16.60 -1.77
N GLY A 139 -31.72 16.94 -1.55
CA GLY A 139 -32.68 16.06 -0.87
C GLY A 139 -32.61 15.99 0.66
N CYS A 140 -31.83 16.84 1.32
CA CYS A 140 -31.76 16.87 2.79
C CYS A 140 -33.04 17.47 3.40
N SER A 141 -33.96 16.62 3.88
CA SER A 141 -35.06 17.00 4.78
C SER A 141 -34.96 16.27 6.11
#